data_AF-A8BDD1-F1
#
_entry.id   AF-A8BDD1-F1
#
_cell.length_a   1.000
_cell.length_b   1.000
_cell.length_c   1.000
_cell.angle_alpha   90.00
_cell.angle_beta   90.00
_cell.angle_gamma   90.00
#
_symmetry.space_group_name_H-M   'P 1'
#
loop_
_entity.id
_entity.type
_entity.pdbx_description
1 polymer ?
#
loop_
_entity_poly.entity_id
_entity_poly.type
_entity_poly.pdbx_seq_one_letter_code
_entity_poly.pdbx_strand_id
1 'polypeptide(L)'
;MAKQKDLKSKPVKPLTAFFIYFKEQSVGMTEKSTIEKGRILGQKWKELSDKEKQHYYDIYEKNMKAYSTDIANWYHAHPEDKIADEEKAMNAKHKNKTKQSIAKEKEVAMFFAIGHMRKHAMLTGDTLEYNEKLAKILKSRFYMLSDADKHVWEKFWHKMDPTKQEEIVGLYKSWKGVKSSTK
;
A
#
# COMPACT_ATOMS: atom_id res chain seq x y z
N MET A 1 -6.14 -25.05 -28.96
CA MET A 1 -5.54 -24.17 -29.99
C MET A 1 -4.51 -23.28 -29.33
N ALA A 2 -3.23 -23.63 -29.46
CA ALA A 2 -2.12 -22.81 -28.98
C ALA A 2 -2.05 -21.54 -29.83
N LYS A 3 -2.25 -20.38 -29.22
CA LYS A 3 -2.09 -19.10 -29.92
C LYS A 3 -0.63 -18.96 -30.32
N GLN A 4 -0.40 -19.01 -31.63
CA GLN A 4 0.82 -18.63 -32.32
C GLN A 4 1.24 -17.24 -31.81
N LYS A 5 2.37 -17.21 -31.10
CA LYS A 5 2.87 -16.05 -30.38
C LYS A 5 3.58 -15.17 -31.40
N ASP A 6 2.97 -14.06 -31.81
CA ASP A 6 3.62 -13.06 -32.66
C ASP A 6 4.98 -12.67 -32.05
N LEU A 7 6.06 -13.00 -32.77
CA LEU A 7 7.47 -12.75 -32.42
C LEU A 7 7.87 -11.25 -32.44
N LYS A 8 6.90 -10.32 -32.41
CA LYS A 8 7.15 -8.87 -32.54
C LYS A 8 6.90 -8.05 -31.27
N SER A 9 6.46 -8.66 -30.17
CA SER A 9 6.11 -7.91 -28.96
C SER A 9 6.92 -8.38 -27.76
N LYS A 10 7.26 -7.43 -26.89
CA LYS A 10 7.95 -7.67 -25.62
C LYS A 10 7.21 -8.76 -24.83
N PRO A 11 7.90 -9.84 -24.40
CA PRO A 11 7.28 -10.90 -23.61
C PRO A 11 6.55 -10.33 -22.38
N VAL A 12 5.37 -10.86 -22.10
CA VAL A 12 4.51 -10.41 -21.00
C VAL A 12 4.64 -11.36 -19.82
N LYS A 13 4.72 -10.82 -18.60
CA LYS A 13 4.75 -11.61 -17.37
C LYS A 13 3.51 -12.51 -17.29
N PRO A 14 3.67 -13.81 -16.94
CA PRO A 14 2.55 -14.72 -16.84
C PRO A 14 1.66 -14.40 -15.63
N LEU A 15 0.42 -14.90 -15.67
CA LEU A 15 -0.51 -14.81 -14.55
C LEU A 15 0.00 -15.62 -13.36
N THR A 16 -0.20 -15.11 -12.14
CA THR A 16 0.09 -15.87 -10.91
C THR A 16 -0.88 -17.04 -10.73
N ALA A 17 -0.54 -18.00 -9.85
CA ALA A 17 -1.38 -19.17 -9.55
C ALA A 17 -2.86 -18.80 -9.29
N PHE A 18 -3.10 -17.81 -8.41
CA PHE A 18 -4.45 -17.33 -8.14
C PHE A 18 -5.14 -16.76 -9.38
N PHE A 19 -4.44 -15.99 -10.22
CA PHE A 19 -5.06 -15.44 -11.43
C PHE A 19 -5.31 -16.48 -12.53
N ILE A 20 -4.53 -17.57 -12.55
CA ILE A 20 -4.81 -18.74 -13.41
C ILE A 20 -6.12 -19.38 -12.94
N TYR A 21 -6.24 -19.69 -11.64
CA TYR A 21 -7.48 -20.18 -11.02
C TYR A 21 -8.65 -19.22 -11.27
N PHE A 22 -8.46 -17.93 -11.02
CA PHE A 22 -9.47 -16.91 -11.22
C PHE A 22 -9.98 -16.89 -12.65
N LYS A 23 -9.07 -16.92 -13.62
CA LYS A 23 -9.43 -16.94 -15.04
C LYS A 23 -10.23 -18.19 -15.39
N GLU A 24 -9.83 -19.36 -14.91
CA GLU A 24 -10.54 -20.62 -15.16
C GLU A 24 -11.94 -20.62 -14.55
N GLN A 25 -12.06 -20.26 -13.27
CA GLN A 25 -13.32 -20.32 -12.54
C GLN A 25 -14.29 -19.17 -12.88
N SER A 26 -13.77 -18.04 -13.36
CA SER A 26 -14.60 -16.86 -13.68
C SER A 26 -15.38 -16.98 -15.00
N VAL A 27 -15.06 -17.97 -15.85
CA VAL A 27 -15.73 -18.21 -17.14
C VAL A 27 -17.23 -18.47 -16.94
N GLY A 28 -17.60 -19.24 -15.90
CA GLY A 28 -19.00 -19.55 -15.59
C GLY A 28 -19.76 -18.47 -14.82
N MET A 29 -19.14 -17.32 -14.53
CA MET A 29 -19.72 -16.27 -13.68
C MET A 29 -20.11 -15.03 -14.51
N THR A 30 -20.75 -15.16 -15.67
CA THR A 30 -21.01 -14.05 -16.62
C THR A 30 -21.79 -12.89 -16.00
N GLU A 31 -22.77 -13.20 -15.15
CA GLU A 31 -23.69 -12.22 -14.53
C GLU A 31 -23.06 -11.39 -13.41
N LYS A 32 -21.83 -11.71 -12.98
CA LYS A 32 -21.17 -11.06 -11.84
C LYS A 32 -20.15 -10.05 -12.31
N SER A 33 -20.08 -8.90 -11.63
CA SER A 33 -19.01 -7.93 -11.85
C SER A 33 -17.65 -8.52 -11.49
N THR A 34 -16.57 -8.00 -12.10
CA THR A 34 -15.20 -8.46 -11.79
C THR A 34 -14.86 -8.35 -10.30
N ILE A 35 -15.35 -7.30 -9.63
CA ILE A 35 -15.16 -7.12 -8.18
C ILE A 35 -15.84 -8.25 -7.41
N GLU A 36 -17.08 -8.59 -7.75
CA GLU A 36 -17.84 -9.64 -7.08
C GLU A 36 -17.23 -11.03 -7.33
N LYS A 37 -16.77 -11.29 -8.56
CA LYS A 37 -15.97 -12.50 -8.86
C LYS A 37 -14.71 -12.55 -8.00
N GLY A 38 -14.00 -11.42 -7.87
CA GLY A 38 -12.79 -11.27 -7.05
C GLY A 38 -13.03 -11.68 -5.60
N ARG A 39 -14.12 -11.19 -5.01
CA ARG A 39 -14.52 -11.51 -3.65
C ARG A 39 -14.82 -13.01 -3.47
N ILE A 40 -15.67 -13.57 -4.33
CA ILE A 40 -16.10 -14.97 -4.25
C ILE A 40 -14.92 -15.93 -4.48
N LEU A 41 -14.18 -15.75 -5.57
CA LEU A 41 -13.07 -16.63 -5.93
C LEU A 41 -11.88 -16.45 -5.00
N GLY A 42 -11.65 -15.25 -4.47
CA GLY A 42 -10.64 -15.02 -3.44
C GLY A 42 -10.93 -15.78 -2.15
N GLN A 43 -12.21 -15.90 -1.76
CA GLN A 43 -12.61 -16.73 -0.62
C GLN A 43 -12.41 -18.22 -0.94
N LYS A 44 -12.95 -18.69 -2.07
CA LYS A 44 -12.80 -20.10 -2.47
C LYS A 44 -11.34 -20.52 -2.58
N TRP A 45 -10.47 -19.66 -3.12
CA TRP A 45 -9.03 -19.92 -3.18
C TRP A 45 -8.42 -20.17 -1.79
N LYS A 46 -8.85 -19.45 -0.75
CA LYS A 46 -8.36 -19.69 0.62
C LYS A 46 -8.81 -21.05 1.15
N GLU A 47 -10.01 -21.48 0.80
CA GLU A 47 -10.63 -22.76 1.20
C GLU A 47 -10.06 -23.97 0.45
N LEU A 48 -9.44 -23.78 -0.73
CA LEU A 48 -8.77 -24.86 -1.47
C LEU A 48 -7.65 -25.50 -0.64
N SER A 49 -7.54 -26.82 -0.77
CA SER A 49 -6.42 -27.58 -0.23
C SER A 49 -5.11 -27.20 -0.91
N ASP A 50 -3.98 -27.45 -0.24
CA ASP A 50 -2.66 -27.19 -0.81
C ASP A 50 -2.42 -28.01 -2.09
N LYS A 51 -2.98 -29.22 -2.18
CA LYS A 51 -2.91 -30.06 -3.38
C LYS A 51 -3.61 -29.44 -4.58
N GLU A 52 -4.77 -28.82 -4.37
CA GLU A 52 -5.50 -28.12 -5.43
C GLU A 52 -4.78 -26.83 -5.83
N LYS A 53 -4.23 -26.09 -4.87
CA LYS A 53 -3.41 -24.90 -5.15
C LYS A 53 -2.13 -25.27 -5.90
N GLN A 54 -1.51 -26.41 -5.58
CA GLN A 54 -0.25 -26.85 -6.18
C GLN A 54 -0.35 -26.96 -7.70
N HIS A 55 -1.46 -27.47 -8.23
CA HIS A 55 -1.71 -27.52 -9.67
C HIS A 55 -1.52 -26.14 -10.34
N TYR A 56 -2.03 -25.07 -9.73
CA TYR A 56 -1.91 -23.72 -10.26
C TYR A 56 -0.52 -23.11 -10.05
N TYR A 57 0.17 -23.47 -8.97
CA TYR A 57 1.56 -23.09 -8.74
C TYR A 57 2.48 -23.72 -9.80
N ASP A 58 2.30 -25.00 -10.12
CA ASP A 58 3.09 -25.69 -11.14
C ASP A 58 2.92 -25.03 -12.53
N ILE A 59 1.69 -24.65 -12.89
CA ILE A 59 1.42 -23.91 -14.14
C ILE A 59 2.11 -22.55 -14.11
N TYR A 60 2.01 -21.81 -13.01
CA TYR A 60 2.67 -20.52 -12.86
C TYR A 60 4.19 -20.64 -13.01
N GLU A 61 4.82 -21.59 -12.32
CA GLU A 61 6.26 -21.83 -12.38
C GLU A 61 6.73 -22.18 -13.78
N LYS A 62 6.03 -23.09 -14.46
CA LYS A 62 6.32 -23.46 -15.85
C LYS A 62 6.24 -22.24 -16.77
N ASN A 63 5.19 -21.45 -16.65
CA ASN A 63 5.02 -20.24 -17.46
C ASN A 63 6.06 -19.17 -17.13
N MET A 64 6.45 -19.05 -15.86
CA MET A 64 7.45 -18.10 -15.40
C MET A 64 8.84 -18.48 -15.91
N LYS A 65 9.18 -19.77 -15.94
CA LYS A 65 10.42 -20.27 -16.54
C LYS A 65 10.48 -19.95 -18.04
N ALA A 66 9.40 -20.19 -18.78
CA ALA A 66 9.32 -19.83 -20.20
C ALA A 66 9.46 -18.31 -20.42
N TYR A 67 8.75 -17.51 -19.63
CA TYR A 67 8.85 -16.06 -19.68
C TYR A 67 10.26 -15.55 -19.39
N SER A 68 10.95 -16.14 -18.39
CA SER A 68 12.31 -15.75 -18.02
C SER A 68 13.29 -15.92 -19.19
N THR A 69 13.18 -17.02 -19.93
CA THR A 69 13.99 -17.25 -21.14
C THR A 69 13.60 -16.27 -22.24
N ASP A 70 12.32 -16.11 -22.52
CA ASP A 70 11.82 -15.24 -23.59
C ASP A 70 12.24 -13.77 -23.36
N ILE A 71 12.09 -13.26 -22.13
CA ILE A 71 12.42 -11.86 -21.80
C ILE A 71 13.93 -11.62 -21.78
N ALA A 72 14.73 -12.62 -21.41
CA ALA A 72 16.19 -12.52 -21.50
C ALA A 72 16.65 -12.38 -22.94
N ASN A 73 16.12 -13.21 -23.85
CA ASN A 73 16.37 -13.10 -25.28
C ASN A 73 15.89 -11.76 -25.85
N TRP A 74 14.73 -11.27 -25.40
CA TRP A 74 14.22 -9.95 -25.78
C TRP A 74 15.19 -8.84 -25.39
N TYR A 75 15.66 -8.82 -24.14
CA TYR A 75 16.59 -7.79 -23.66
C TYR A 75 17.99 -7.88 -24.26
N HIS A 76 18.41 -9.07 -24.71
CA HIS A 76 19.63 -9.21 -25.50
C HIS A 76 19.48 -8.51 -26.86
N ALA A 77 18.32 -8.63 -27.50
CA ALA A 77 18.02 -7.96 -28.78
C ALA A 77 17.61 -6.48 -28.65
N HIS A 78 17.06 -6.09 -27.50
CA HIS A 78 16.52 -4.75 -27.20
C HIS A 78 17.03 -4.25 -25.84
N PRO A 79 18.33 -3.90 -25.72
CA PRO A 79 18.91 -3.45 -24.46
C PRO A 79 18.28 -2.14 -23.93
N GLU A 80 17.78 -1.27 -24.81
CA GLU A 80 17.06 -0.03 -24.46
C GLU A 80 15.79 -0.30 -23.65
N ASP A 81 15.06 -1.37 -23.97
CA ASP A 81 13.87 -1.80 -23.24
C ASP A 81 14.20 -2.30 -21.84
N LYS A 82 15.40 -2.87 -21.65
CA LYS A 82 15.89 -3.31 -20.33
C LYS A 82 16.19 -2.10 -19.46
N ILE A 83 16.92 -1.12 -20.00
CA ILE A 83 17.27 0.12 -19.30
C ILE A 83 15.99 0.87 -18.90
N ALA A 84 15.04 1.04 -19.81
CA ALA A 84 13.77 1.72 -19.53
C ALA A 84 12.97 1.03 -18.42
N ASP A 85 12.92 -0.30 -18.40
CA ASP A 85 12.25 -1.06 -17.34
C ASP A 85 12.98 -0.96 -15.99
N GLU A 86 14.30 -1.00 -15.98
CA GLU A 86 15.13 -0.82 -14.78
C GLU A 86 14.96 0.59 -14.19
N GLU A 87 14.97 1.64 -15.03
CA GLU A 87 14.69 3.02 -14.63
C GLU A 87 13.27 3.17 -14.07
N LYS A 88 12.27 2.58 -14.74
CA LYS A 88 10.89 2.58 -14.25
C LYS A 88 10.78 1.89 -12.89
N ALA A 89 11.45 0.76 -12.71
CA ALA A 89 11.49 0.04 -11.44
C ALA A 89 12.19 0.85 -10.34
N MET A 90 13.31 1.50 -10.65
CA MET A 90 13.98 2.43 -9.73
C MET A 90 13.09 3.60 -9.36
N ASN A 91 12.46 4.25 -10.32
CA ASN A 91 11.54 5.37 -10.08
C ASN A 91 10.33 4.95 -9.23
N ALA A 92 9.79 3.75 -9.45
CA ALA A 92 8.72 3.20 -8.62
C ALA A 92 9.18 2.97 -7.17
N LYS A 93 10.39 2.41 -6.95
CA LYS A 93 10.98 2.24 -5.62
C LYS A 93 11.17 3.59 -4.91
N HIS A 94 11.71 4.60 -5.61
CA HIS A 94 11.87 5.95 -5.07
C HIS A 94 10.53 6.56 -4.67
N LYS A 95 9.51 6.50 -5.55
CA LYS A 95 8.15 6.98 -5.24
C LYS A 95 7.54 6.29 -4.02
N ASN A 96 7.71 4.98 -3.89
CA ASN A 96 7.22 4.23 -2.72
C ASN A 96 7.95 4.63 -1.43
N LYS A 97 9.27 4.80 -1.48
CA LYS A 97 10.08 5.29 -0.35
C LYS A 97 9.64 6.69 0.08
N THR A 98 9.43 7.60 -0.86
CA THR A 98 8.90 8.95 -0.59
C THR A 98 7.51 8.90 0.05
N LYS A 99 6.59 8.09 -0.50
CA LYS A 99 5.25 7.91 0.11
C LYS A 99 5.32 7.38 1.53
N GLN A 100 6.21 6.42 1.80
CA GLN A 100 6.41 5.85 3.14
C GLN A 100 7.00 6.88 4.10
N SER A 101 7.98 7.67 3.66
CA SER A 101 8.55 8.76 4.46
C SER A 101 7.51 9.82 4.83
N ILE A 102 6.68 10.24 3.86
CA ILE A 102 5.55 11.17 4.10
C ILE A 102 4.53 10.55 5.08
N ALA A 103 4.26 9.25 5.00
CA ALA A 103 3.35 8.58 5.93
C ALA A 103 3.89 8.58 7.36
N LYS A 104 5.18 8.27 7.54
CA LYS A 104 5.86 8.31 8.84
C LYS A 104 5.88 9.72 9.43
N GLU A 105 6.20 10.73 8.61
CA GLU A 105 6.18 12.14 9.05
C GLU A 105 4.75 12.56 9.48
N LYS A 106 3.72 12.11 8.77
CA LYS A 106 2.33 12.35 9.18
C LYS A 106 2.00 11.71 10.53
N GLU A 107 2.54 10.55 10.84
CA GLU A 107 2.36 9.91 12.16
C GLU A 107 3.01 10.72 13.28
N VAL A 108 4.21 11.24 13.04
CA VAL A 108 4.88 12.16 13.97
C VAL A 108 4.07 13.46 14.13
N ALA A 109 3.48 13.98 13.06
CA ALA A 109 2.59 15.15 13.12
C ALA A 109 1.30 14.87 13.94
N MET A 110 0.73 13.66 13.83
CA MET A 110 -0.41 13.23 14.64
C MET A 110 -0.03 13.13 16.12
N PHE A 111 1.16 12.58 16.42
CA PHE A 111 1.72 12.55 17.76
C PHE A 111 1.92 13.95 18.35
N PHE A 112 2.52 14.86 17.59
CA PHE A 112 2.66 16.28 17.94
C PHE A 112 1.31 16.89 18.31
N ALA A 113 0.29 16.71 17.46
CA ALA A 113 -1.05 17.26 17.69
C ALA A 113 -1.67 16.73 18.99
N ILE A 114 -1.62 15.40 19.22
CA ILE A 114 -2.13 14.77 20.44
C ILE A 114 -1.38 15.25 21.68
N GLY A 115 -0.05 15.38 21.61
CA GLY A 115 0.76 15.92 22.69
C GLY A 115 0.35 17.34 23.07
N HIS A 116 0.13 18.21 22.10
CA HIS A 116 -0.35 19.57 22.34
C HIS A 116 -1.76 19.62 22.92
N MET A 117 -2.69 18.78 22.44
CA MET A 117 -4.05 18.71 22.99
C MET A 117 -4.06 18.18 24.43
N ARG A 118 -3.24 17.17 24.74
CA ARG A 118 -3.07 16.66 26.12
C ARG A 118 -2.48 17.72 27.04
N LYS A 119 -1.46 18.46 26.57
CA LYS A 119 -0.88 19.57 27.34
C LYS A 119 -1.91 20.67 27.62
N HIS A 120 -2.75 21.01 26.64
CA HIS A 120 -3.85 21.96 26.85
C HIS A 120 -4.80 21.46 27.94
N ALA A 121 -5.31 20.23 27.82
CA ALA A 121 -6.21 19.64 28.81
C ALA A 121 -5.61 19.58 30.22
N MET A 122 -4.29 19.31 30.34
CA MET A 122 -3.59 19.34 31.63
C MET A 122 -3.52 20.75 32.26
N LEU A 123 -3.45 21.80 31.44
CA LEU A 123 -3.31 23.18 31.92
C LEU A 123 -4.64 23.87 32.18
N THR A 124 -5.67 23.57 31.38
CA THR A 124 -6.97 24.25 31.45
C THR A 124 -8.07 23.40 32.06
N GLY A 125 -7.90 22.08 32.13
CA GLY A 125 -8.96 21.12 32.48
C GLY A 125 -9.87 20.75 31.30
N ASP A 126 -9.73 21.43 30.14
CA ASP A 126 -10.64 21.30 29.01
C ASP A 126 -10.03 20.54 27.82
N THR A 127 -10.82 19.63 27.25
CA THR A 127 -10.46 18.92 26.02
C THR A 127 -10.81 19.73 24.77
N LEU A 128 -9.92 19.73 23.78
CA LEU A 128 -10.17 20.41 22.50
C LEU A 128 -11.00 19.52 21.57
N GLU A 129 -12.23 19.93 21.28
CA GLU A 129 -13.08 19.28 20.28
C GLU A 129 -12.56 19.48 18.86
N TYR A 130 -12.88 18.51 17.98
CA TYR A 130 -12.49 18.61 16.59
C TYR A 130 -13.20 19.77 15.90
N ASN A 131 -12.39 20.59 15.25
CA ASN A 131 -12.85 21.51 14.22
C ASN A 131 -11.76 21.62 13.15
N GLU A 132 -12.19 21.86 11.90
CA GLU A 132 -11.28 21.86 10.76
C GLU A 132 -10.18 22.93 10.88
N LYS A 133 -10.53 24.09 11.47
CA LYS A 133 -9.59 25.20 11.70
C LYS A 133 -8.47 24.77 12.67
N LEU A 134 -8.80 24.14 13.79
CA LEU A 134 -7.84 23.64 14.76
C LEU A 134 -6.94 22.56 14.17
N ALA A 135 -7.51 21.61 13.42
CA ALA A 135 -6.72 20.59 12.74
C ALA A 135 -5.73 21.20 11.74
N LYS A 136 -6.14 22.23 10.98
CA LYS A 136 -5.25 23.01 10.11
C LYS A 136 -4.16 23.73 10.89
N ILE A 137 -4.48 24.34 12.03
CA ILE A 137 -3.50 25.03 12.89
C ILE A 137 -2.46 24.05 13.44
N LEU A 138 -2.87 22.93 14.02
CA LEU A 138 -1.95 21.92 14.58
C LEU A 138 -1.04 21.34 13.49
N LYS A 139 -1.61 21.04 12.32
CA LYS A 139 -0.83 20.60 11.15
C LYS A 139 0.19 21.66 10.74
N SER A 140 -0.25 22.91 10.57
CA SER A 140 0.60 24.02 10.15
C SER A 140 1.76 24.24 11.11
N ARG A 141 1.49 24.25 12.42
CA ARG A 141 2.49 24.38 13.47
C ARG A 141 3.57 23.31 13.38
N PHE A 142 3.20 22.05 13.17
CA PHE A 142 4.18 20.98 12.99
C PHE A 142 5.08 21.21 11.77
N TYR A 143 4.51 21.57 10.61
CA TYR A 143 5.31 21.76 9.40
C TYR A 143 6.17 23.03 9.40
N MET A 144 5.80 24.02 10.22
CA MET A 144 6.58 25.22 10.48
C MET A 144 7.73 25.01 11.48
N LEU A 145 7.82 23.85 12.14
CA LEU A 145 8.96 23.53 13.00
C LEU A 145 10.27 23.47 12.21
N SER A 146 11.37 23.84 12.87
CA SER A 146 12.72 23.59 12.35
C SER A 146 12.99 22.10 12.22
N ASP A 147 13.95 21.71 11.38
CA ASP A 147 14.34 20.30 11.25
C ASP A 147 14.86 19.74 12.58
N ALA A 148 15.55 20.56 13.38
CA ALA A 148 16.01 20.17 14.72
C ALA A 148 14.82 19.85 15.65
N ASP A 149 13.78 20.69 15.64
CA ASP A 149 12.60 20.48 16.47
C ASP A 149 11.78 19.27 15.99
N LYS A 150 11.60 19.11 14.67
CA LYS A 150 10.96 17.92 14.10
C LYS A 150 11.71 16.66 14.50
N HIS A 151 13.05 16.68 14.44
CA HIS A 151 13.87 15.55 14.82
C HIS A 151 13.70 15.15 16.29
N VAL A 152 13.45 16.10 17.20
CA VAL A 152 13.11 15.79 18.60
C VAL A 152 11.82 14.97 18.67
N TRP A 153 10.77 15.38 17.95
CA TRP A 153 9.50 14.64 17.89
C TRP A 153 9.67 13.25 17.25
N GLU A 154 10.42 13.15 16.15
CA GLU A 154 10.76 11.88 15.51
C GLU A 154 11.49 10.94 16.46
N LYS A 155 12.47 11.45 17.21
CA LYS A 155 13.24 10.67 18.18
C LYS A 155 12.35 10.11 19.29
N PHE A 156 11.42 10.91 19.81
CA PHE A 156 10.45 10.42 20.80
C PHE A 156 9.49 9.39 20.19
N TRP A 157 9.01 9.65 18.98
CA TRP A 157 8.14 8.74 18.25
C TRP A 157 8.81 7.37 18.07
N HIS A 158 10.04 7.32 17.54
CA HIS A 158 10.74 6.06 17.28
C HIS A 158 11.19 5.30 18.52
N LYS A 159 11.34 5.99 19.67
CA LYS A 159 11.59 5.33 20.96
C LYS A 159 10.32 4.76 21.60
N MET A 160 9.16 5.17 21.12
CA MET A 160 7.87 4.73 21.64
C MET A 160 7.54 3.32 21.16
N ASP A 161 6.93 2.54 22.04
CA ASP A 161 6.41 1.21 21.72
C ASP A 161 5.40 1.25 20.55
N PRO A 162 5.45 0.31 19.59
CA PRO A 162 4.55 0.28 18.44
C PRO A 162 3.06 0.28 18.80
N THR A 163 2.64 -0.38 19.88
CA THR A 163 1.24 -0.38 20.31
C THR A 163 0.82 1.02 20.77
N LYS A 164 1.69 1.76 21.47
CA LYS A 164 1.43 3.16 21.84
C LYS A 164 1.41 4.09 20.63
N GLN A 165 2.26 3.85 19.64
CA GLN A 165 2.22 4.58 18.37
C GLN A 165 0.85 4.39 17.68
N GLU A 166 0.40 3.14 17.56
CA GLU A 166 -0.92 2.82 16.99
C GLU A 166 -2.07 3.45 17.76
N GLU A 167 -2.01 3.44 19.10
CA GLU A 167 -3.00 4.10 19.96
C GLU A 167 -3.09 5.61 19.67
N ILE A 168 -1.94 6.31 19.61
CA ILE A 168 -1.89 7.75 19.34
C ILE A 168 -2.44 8.09 17.95
N VAL A 169 -2.07 7.29 16.94
CA VAL A 169 -2.61 7.43 15.58
C VAL A 169 -4.12 7.20 15.58
N GLY A 170 -4.60 6.19 16.31
CA GLY A 170 -6.01 5.89 16.51
C GLY A 170 -6.77 7.04 17.17
N LEU A 171 -6.23 7.61 18.25
CA LEU A 171 -6.81 8.75 18.96
C LEU A 171 -6.95 9.97 18.05
N TYR A 172 -5.92 10.32 17.28
CA TYR A 172 -6.00 11.44 16.34
C TYR A 172 -7.02 11.19 15.23
N LYS A 173 -7.05 9.99 14.65
CA LYS A 173 -8.01 9.63 13.60
C LYS A 173 -9.45 9.65 14.13
N SER A 174 -9.67 9.16 15.34
CA SER A 174 -10.97 9.20 16.01
C SER A 174 -11.40 10.64 16.26
N TRP A 175 -10.53 11.46 16.87
CA TRP A 175 -10.75 12.90 17.08
C TRP A 175 -11.14 13.61 15.78
N LYS A 176 -10.40 13.40 14.68
CA LYS A 176 -10.72 13.98 13.37
C LYS A 176 -12.02 13.43 12.74
N GLY A 177 -12.34 12.17 13.04
CA GLY A 177 -13.53 11.48 12.55
C GLY A 177 -14.81 11.81 13.34
N VAL A 178 -14.69 12.51 14.47
CA VAL A 178 -15.84 13.09 15.18
C VAL A 178 -16.52 14.08 14.24
N LYS A 179 -17.66 13.67 13.67
CA LYS A 179 -18.56 14.63 13.01
C LYS A 179 -18.90 15.67 14.07
N SER A 180 -18.65 16.95 13.79
CA SER A 180 -19.05 18.05 14.66
C SER A 180 -20.55 17.94 14.89
N SER A 181 -20.93 17.34 16.02
CA SER A 181 -22.32 17.32 16.46
C SER A 181 -22.54 18.63 17.18
N THR A 182 -22.73 19.70 16.42
CA THR A 182 -23.16 20.96 17.00
C THR A 182 -24.17 21.61 16.06
N LYS A 183 -25.35 21.77 16.66
CA LYS A 183 -26.60 22.37 16.20
C LYS A 183 -26.42 23.73 15.54
#